data_AF-A0A1E4QYG2-F1
#
_entry.id   AF-A0A1E4QYG2-F1
#
_cell.length_a   1.000
_cell.length_b   1.000
_cell.length_c   1.000
_cell.angle_alpha   90.00
_cell.angle_beta   90.00
_cell.angle_gamma   90.00
#
_symmetry.space_group_name_H-M   'P 1'
#
loop_
_entity.id
_entity.type
_entity.pdbx_description
1 polymer ?
#
loop_
_entity_poly.entity_id
_entity_poly.type
_entity_poly.pdbx_seq_one_letter_code
_entity_poly.pdbx_strand_id
1 'polypeptide(L)'
;MAILKWWNGEEWLNVSYERLDRRLNLADLTDVAKARENLELVGNVDTHHHDERYYTKEELKDPSKAPDIIIQPEVIEQNPLNRFVTDEQIDYWNHKIDHATVSTSQPVVDKKGGDLYNGFIWYNPSDDNTRIFIDGEFRDVGAGKVSFGYGSFVGNGNEAIVAHGLGISPIGISALPTSNPNGFLGETWVRADNKNIYVGNTGSYTGQFRFSIVYTT
;
A
#
# COMPACT_ATOMS: atom_id res chain seq x y z
N MET A 1 -38.83 54.43 19.45
CA MET A 1 -38.22 55.27 20.50
C MET A 1 -37.84 54.33 21.63
N ALA A 2 -36.58 53.97 21.77
CA ALA A 2 -36.14 53.02 22.79
C ALA A 2 -35.41 53.79 23.90
N ILE A 3 -35.81 53.55 25.15
CA ILE A 3 -35.20 54.14 26.35
C ILE A 3 -34.74 52.95 27.18
N LEU A 4 -33.45 52.91 27.51
CA LEU A 4 -32.84 51.78 28.19
C LEU A 4 -33.20 51.80 29.69
N LYS A 5 -33.51 50.65 30.31
CA LYS A 5 -33.89 50.51 31.73
C LYS A 5 -33.20 49.27 32.39
N TRP A 6 -32.98 49.28 33.72
CA TRP A 6 -32.23 48.29 34.55
C TRP A 6 -32.93 48.03 35.90
N TRP A 7 -33.02 46.76 36.35
CA TRP A 7 -33.66 46.34 37.63
C TRP A 7 -32.63 46.17 38.74
N ASN A 8 -32.90 46.75 39.92
CA ASN A 8 -31.96 46.72 41.04
C ASN A 8 -32.23 45.64 42.11
N GLY A 9 -33.24 44.80 41.90
CA GLY A 9 -33.70 43.80 42.88
C GLY A 9 -35.07 44.14 43.48
N GLU A 10 -35.47 45.41 43.44
CA GLU A 10 -36.77 45.88 43.93
C GLU A 10 -37.56 46.70 42.90
N GLU A 11 -36.91 47.49 42.03
CA GLU A 11 -37.57 48.26 40.95
C GLU A 11 -36.75 48.49 39.66
N TRP A 12 -37.43 48.82 38.54
CA TRP A 12 -36.83 49.04 37.20
C TRP A 12 -36.53 50.54 37.01
N LEU A 13 -35.26 50.89 36.88
CA LEU A 13 -34.74 52.25 36.73
C LEU A 13 -34.32 52.54 35.28
N ASN A 14 -34.60 53.72 34.73
CA ASN A 14 -34.16 54.06 33.37
C ASN A 14 -32.67 54.43 33.35
N VAL A 15 -31.90 53.83 32.45
CA VAL A 15 -30.44 53.96 32.38
C VAL A 15 -30.00 55.06 31.42
N SER A 16 -30.80 55.44 30.41
CA SER A 16 -30.45 56.56 29.51
C SER A 16 -31.66 57.11 28.74
N TYR A 17 -31.72 58.44 28.56
CA TYR A 17 -32.79 59.16 27.85
C TYR A 17 -32.41 59.66 26.44
N GLU A 18 -31.19 59.43 25.95
CA GLU A 18 -30.69 60.08 24.72
C GLU A 18 -30.78 59.20 23.46
N ARG A 19 -31.23 59.81 22.35
CA ARG A 19 -31.51 59.24 21.02
C ARG A 19 -30.24 59.19 20.15
N LEU A 20 -30.09 58.20 19.25
CA LEU A 20 -28.89 58.00 18.38
C LEU A 20 -28.79 58.97 17.16
N ASP A 21 -27.55 59.30 16.75
CA ASP A 21 -27.04 60.53 16.10
C ASP A 21 -26.58 60.36 14.61
N ARG A 22 -26.76 61.40 13.78
CA ARG A 22 -26.39 61.51 12.36
C ARG A 22 -24.89 61.39 12.04
N ARG A 23 -24.02 61.48 13.05
CA ARG A 23 -22.55 61.41 12.92
C ARG A 23 -21.99 60.00 12.66
N LEU A 24 -22.86 59.01 12.52
CA LEU A 24 -22.51 57.62 12.19
C LEU A 24 -22.48 57.37 10.67
N ASN A 25 -22.49 58.43 9.84
CA ASN A 25 -22.60 58.32 8.38
C ASN A 25 -21.22 58.22 7.70
N LEU A 26 -21.07 57.23 6.83
CA LEU A 26 -19.77 56.68 6.46
C LEU A 26 -18.98 57.46 5.42
N ALA A 27 -19.66 58.19 4.55
CA ALA A 27 -19.04 58.98 3.49
C ALA A 27 -18.31 60.24 3.99
N ASP A 28 -18.58 60.65 5.23
CA ASP A 28 -18.10 61.91 5.81
C ASP A 28 -16.86 61.73 6.73
N LEU A 29 -16.35 60.49 6.88
CA LEU A 29 -15.25 60.16 7.77
C LEU A 29 -13.90 60.28 7.07
N THR A 30 -13.06 61.22 7.53
CA THR A 30 -11.69 61.44 7.01
C THR A 30 -10.62 60.65 7.76
N ASP A 31 -10.97 60.01 8.87
CA ASP A 31 -10.09 59.18 9.70
C ASP A 31 -10.40 57.69 9.45
N VAL A 32 -9.39 56.96 8.94
CA VAL A 32 -9.49 55.55 8.56
C VAL A 32 -9.81 54.64 9.75
N ALA A 33 -9.39 54.98 10.97
CA ALA A 33 -9.69 54.18 12.17
C ALA A 33 -11.16 54.33 12.56
N LYS A 34 -11.70 55.56 12.47
CA LYS A 34 -13.11 55.87 12.72
C LYS A 34 -14.04 55.35 11.63
N ALA A 35 -13.56 55.29 10.38
CA ALA A 35 -14.27 54.62 9.30
C ALA A 35 -14.38 53.10 9.55
N ARG A 36 -13.35 52.46 10.10
CA ARG A 36 -13.44 51.05 10.52
C ARG A 36 -14.41 50.84 11.67
N GLU A 37 -14.43 51.73 12.66
CA GLU A 37 -15.37 51.66 13.80
C GLU A 37 -16.82 51.87 13.35
N ASN A 38 -17.05 52.80 12.42
CA ASN A 38 -18.39 53.09 11.89
C ASN A 38 -18.87 52.10 10.82
N LEU A 39 -17.96 51.39 10.13
CA LEU A 39 -18.30 50.22 9.31
C LEU A 39 -18.46 48.94 10.15
N GLU A 40 -18.30 49.02 11.47
CA GLU A 40 -18.30 47.88 12.40
C GLU A 40 -17.24 46.82 12.04
N LEU A 41 -16.14 47.25 11.42
CA LEU A 41 -14.97 46.43 11.06
C LEU A 41 -13.93 46.36 12.20
N VAL A 42 -14.28 46.80 13.40
CA VAL A 42 -13.51 46.58 14.63
C VAL A 42 -14.47 46.18 15.76
N GLY A 43 -14.11 45.10 16.46
CA GLY A 43 -15.00 44.35 17.34
C GLY A 43 -14.54 42.89 17.46
N ASN A 44 -15.11 42.18 18.43
CA ASN A 44 -15.02 40.72 18.60
C ASN A 44 -16.30 40.07 18.00
N VAL A 45 -16.26 38.77 17.74
CA VAL A 45 -17.26 37.82 17.18
C VAL A 45 -18.78 38.11 17.26
N ASP A 46 -19.25 38.98 18.14
CA ASP A 46 -20.69 39.20 18.35
C ASP A 46 -21.23 40.53 17.76
N THR A 47 -20.38 41.44 17.26
CA THR A 47 -20.83 42.72 16.64
C THR A 47 -20.20 43.04 15.28
N HIS A 48 -19.47 42.11 14.67
CA HIS A 48 -19.08 42.24 13.27
C HIS A 48 -20.08 41.49 12.41
N HIS A 49 -20.49 42.10 11.29
CA HIS A 49 -20.96 41.32 10.15
C HIS A 49 -19.76 40.63 9.47
N HIS A 50 -19.15 39.66 10.17
CA HIS A 50 -18.44 38.57 9.53
C HIS A 50 -19.52 37.74 8.83
N ASP A 51 -19.64 37.85 7.51
CA ASP A 51 -20.33 36.80 6.80
C ASP A 51 -19.46 35.54 6.74
N GLU A 52 -20.06 34.43 6.33
CA GLU A 52 -19.49 33.06 6.32
C GLU A 52 -18.16 32.93 5.52
N ARG A 53 -17.65 34.02 4.92
CA ARG A 53 -16.49 34.04 4.04
C ARG A 53 -15.18 34.47 4.71
N TYR A 54 -15.19 35.06 5.92
CA TYR A 54 -13.98 35.59 6.56
C TYR A 54 -13.85 35.19 8.04
N TYR A 55 -12.67 34.67 8.41
CA TYR A 55 -12.31 34.29 9.78
C TYR A 55 -11.02 34.98 10.22
N THR A 56 -10.99 35.47 11.46
CA THR A 56 -9.78 35.96 12.14
C THR A 56 -8.87 34.80 12.54
N LYS A 57 -7.59 35.08 12.83
CA LYS A 57 -6.60 34.07 13.25
C LYS A 57 -6.98 33.38 14.56
N GLU A 58 -7.72 34.07 15.42
CA GLU A 58 -8.29 33.55 16.66
C GLU A 58 -9.53 32.69 16.40
N GLU A 59 -10.41 33.07 15.47
CA GLU A 59 -11.58 32.25 15.08
C GLU A 59 -11.17 30.96 14.34
N LEU A 60 -10.09 30.98 13.56
CA LEU A 60 -9.51 29.76 12.96
C LEU A 60 -8.90 28.80 13.99
N LYS A 61 -8.71 29.25 15.24
CA LYS A 61 -8.27 28.39 16.36
C LYS A 61 -9.44 27.85 17.18
N ASP A 62 -10.65 28.40 17.03
CA ASP A 62 -11.88 27.90 17.64
C ASP A 62 -12.69 27.13 16.59
N PRO A 63 -12.77 25.78 16.67
CA PRO A 63 -13.42 24.97 15.65
C PRO A 63 -14.93 25.24 15.46
N SER A 64 -15.57 25.95 16.39
CA SER A 64 -17.02 26.21 16.36
C SER A 64 -17.44 27.39 15.49
N LYS A 65 -16.48 28.22 15.04
CA LYS A 65 -16.77 29.51 14.38
C LYS A 65 -16.38 29.57 12.90
N ALA A 66 -16.21 28.44 12.25
CA ALA A 66 -15.43 28.32 11.02
C ALA A 66 -16.14 27.53 9.86
N PRO A 67 -17.31 27.96 9.33
CA PRO A 67 -17.95 27.28 8.18
C PRO A 67 -17.15 27.37 6.86
N ASP A 68 -16.88 26.21 6.24
CA ASP A 68 -16.28 25.96 4.91
C ASP A 68 -15.02 26.78 4.53
N ILE A 69 -13.92 26.46 5.19
CA ILE A 69 -12.60 27.12 5.03
C ILE A 69 -11.72 26.42 3.99
N ILE A 70 -11.10 27.21 3.09
CA ILE A 70 -9.92 26.78 2.33
C ILE A 70 -8.73 26.74 3.30
N ILE A 71 -8.37 25.52 3.72
CA ILE A 71 -7.36 25.26 4.74
C ILE A 71 -5.97 25.51 4.16
N GLN A 72 -5.20 26.44 4.75
CA GLN A 72 -3.79 26.59 4.39
C GLN A 72 -2.98 25.40 4.93
N PRO A 73 -2.07 24.79 4.15
CA PRO A 73 -1.36 23.57 4.53
C PRO A 73 -0.63 23.65 5.88
N GLU A 74 -0.23 24.85 6.30
CA GLU A 74 0.49 25.07 7.55
C GLU A 74 -0.43 25.08 8.80
N VAL A 75 -1.75 25.17 8.62
CA VAL A 75 -2.76 25.04 9.70
C VAL A 75 -3.12 23.58 9.96
N ILE A 76 -2.77 22.68 9.04
CA ILE A 76 -2.92 21.25 9.20
C ILE A 76 -1.74 20.74 10.02
N GLU A 77 -1.86 20.82 11.35
CA GLU A 77 -0.90 20.19 12.25
C GLU A 77 -1.15 18.68 12.31
N GLN A 78 -0.25 17.88 11.74
CA GLN A 78 -0.26 16.43 11.93
C GLN A 78 0.24 16.10 13.35
N ASN A 79 -0.69 15.94 14.29
CA ASN A 79 -0.44 15.35 15.60
C ASN A 79 -1.22 14.02 15.72
N PRO A 80 -1.00 13.16 16.73
CA PRO A 80 -1.70 11.87 16.85
C PRO A 80 -3.23 11.93 16.78
N LEU A 81 -3.84 13.09 17.07
CA LEU A 81 -5.29 13.36 17.05
C LEU A 81 -5.77 14.05 15.75
N ASN A 82 -4.85 14.57 14.91
CA ASN A 82 -5.14 15.35 13.70
C ASN A 82 -4.47 14.73 12.44
N ARG A 83 -4.33 13.40 12.39
CA ARG A 83 -3.80 12.70 11.20
C ARG A 83 -4.90 12.50 10.16
N PHE A 84 -4.55 12.66 8.88
CA PHE A 84 -5.42 12.30 7.75
C PHE A 84 -5.59 10.79 7.55
N VAL A 85 -4.84 10.00 8.33
CA VAL A 85 -4.84 8.56 8.29
C VAL A 85 -4.95 8.05 9.73
N THR A 86 -5.84 7.09 9.95
CA THR A 86 -6.00 6.47 11.26
C THR A 86 -4.79 5.61 11.60
N ASP A 87 -4.62 5.29 12.88
CA ASP A 87 -3.61 4.30 13.31
C ASP A 87 -3.80 2.97 12.58
N GLU A 88 -5.05 2.55 12.36
CA GLU A 88 -5.40 1.33 11.61
C GLU A 88 -4.96 1.41 10.14
N GLN A 89 -5.08 2.58 9.50
CA GLN A 89 -4.62 2.76 8.11
C GLN A 89 -3.10 2.76 8.01
N ILE A 90 -2.41 3.39 8.97
CA ILE A 90 -0.94 3.35 9.05
C ILE A 90 -0.48 1.92 9.26
N ASP A 91 -1.11 1.20 10.18
CA ASP A 91 -0.82 -0.20 10.48
C ASP A 91 -1.03 -1.09 9.26
N TYR A 92 -2.16 -0.94 8.57
CA TYR A 92 -2.45 -1.65 7.32
C TYR A 92 -1.39 -1.38 6.23
N TRP A 93 -0.88 -0.16 6.12
CA TRP A 93 0.17 0.18 5.14
C TRP A 93 1.55 -0.35 5.54
N ASN A 94 1.92 -0.25 6.80
CA ASN A 94 3.18 -0.79 7.33
C ASN A 94 3.22 -2.33 7.26
N HIS A 95 2.05 -2.99 7.24
CA HIS A 95 1.93 -4.42 7.04
C HIS A 95 1.77 -4.84 5.57
N LYS A 96 1.88 -3.92 4.61
CA LYS A 96 2.04 -4.31 3.20
C LYS A 96 3.39 -5.00 3.02
N ILE A 97 3.41 -6.05 2.21
CA ILE A 97 4.63 -6.83 1.94
C ILE A 97 5.61 -5.94 1.18
N ASP A 98 6.66 -5.48 1.86
CA ASP A 98 7.80 -4.83 1.21
C ASP A 98 8.77 -5.86 0.60
N HIS A 99 8.78 -7.10 1.12
CA HIS A 99 9.68 -8.17 0.67
C HIS A 99 9.21 -9.53 1.18
N ALA A 100 9.47 -10.59 0.40
CA ALA A 100 9.30 -11.96 0.87
C ALA A 100 10.23 -12.22 2.06
N THR A 101 9.72 -12.90 3.09
CA THR A 101 10.56 -13.33 4.21
C THR A 101 11.41 -14.52 3.76
N VAL A 102 12.72 -14.48 4.04
CA VAL A 102 13.64 -15.58 3.74
C VAL A 102 14.07 -16.26 5.04
N SER A 103 13.64 -17.50 5.26
CA SER A 103 14.00 -18.26 6.47
C SER A 103 13.92 -19.77 6.26
N THR A 104 14.79 -20.53 6.94
CA THR A 104 14.77 -22.01 6.89
C THR A 104 13.68 -22.64 7.76
N SER A 105 13.17 -21.88 8.74
CA SER A 105 12.05 -22.27 9.59
C SER A 105 10.77 -21.58 9.12
N GLN A 106 9.64 -22.28 9.22
CA GLN A 106 8.33 -21.69 8.97
C GLN A 106 8.10 -20.51 9.92
N PRO A 107 7.77 -19.31 9.41
CA PRO A 107 7.39 -18.18 10.23
C PRO A 107 6.21 -18.54 11.13
N VAL A 108 6.31 -18.18 12.40
CA VAL A 108 5.29 -18.43 13.42
C VAL A 108 4.83 -17.08 13.95
N VAL A 109 3.55 -16.99 14.33
CA VAL A 109 3.00 -15.80 14.98
C VAL A 109 3.75 -15.56 16.29
N ASP A 110 4.62 -14.55 16.34
CA ASP A 110 5.22 -14.07 17.59
C ASP A 110 4.36 -12.92 18.15
N LYS A 111 4.10 -12.97 19.45
CA LYS A 111 3.36 -11.94 20.23
C LYS A 111 4.08 -10.58 20.27
N LYS A 112 5.19 -10.42 19.55
CA LYS A 112 5.93 -9.16 19.38
C LYS A 112 5.93 -8.70 17.93
N GLY A 113 4.73 -8.53 17.36
CA GLY A 113 4.49 -7.55 16.30
C GLY A 113 4.71 -8.03 14.86
N GLY A 114 4.26 -9.24 14.52
CA GLY A 114 4.21 -9.68 13.13
C GLY A 114 3.21 -10.82 12.96
N ASP A 115 1.93 -10.52 13.04
CA ASP A 115 0.89 -11.53 12.76
C ASP A 115 1.00 -11.97 11.30
N LEU A 116 0.96 -13.28 11.05
CA LEU A 116 0.85 -13.79 9.69
C LEU A 116 -0.46 -13.29 9.08
N TYR A 117 -0.36 -12.59 7.96
CA TYR A 117 -1.52 -12.03 7.26
C TYR A 117 -1.68 -12.67 5.88
N ASN A 118 -2.91 -12.68 5.37
CA ASN A 118 -3.20 -13.20 4.04
C ASN A 118 -2.36 -12.48 2.98
N GLY A 119 -1.65 -13.26 2.18
CA GLY A 119 -0.70 -12.79 1.18
C GLY A 119 0.75 -12.87 1.62
N PHE A 120 1.06 -13.08 2.90
CA PHE A 120 2.45 -13.14 3.39
C PHE A 120 3.26 -14.18 2.59
N ILE A 121 4.35 -13.73 1.96
CA ILE A 121 5.22 -14.58 1.13
C ILE A 121 6.45 -14.99 1.94
N TRP A 122 6.70 -16.29 1.97
CA TRP A 122 7.86 -16.91 2.60
C TRP A 122 8.65 -17.71 1.57
N TYR A 123 9.95 -17.47 1.46
CA TYR A 123 10.89 -18.33 0.75
C TYR A 123 11.74 -19.11 1.75
N ASN A 124 11.76 -20.43 1.61
CA ASN A 124 12.60 -21.32 2.40
C ASN A 124 13.81 -21.79 1.57
N PRO A 125 15.03 -21.34 1.89
CA PRO A 125 16.22 -21.71 1.12
C PRO A 125 16.70 -23.15 1.39
N SER A 126 16.21 -23.82 2.45
CA SER A 126 16.62 -25.20 2.76
C SER A 126 15.92 -26.23 1.88
N ASP A 127 14.68 -25.95 1.47
CA ASP A 127 13.90 -26.82 0.59
C ASP A 127 13.56 -26.13 -0.74
N ASP A 128 14.10 -24.95 -1.02
CA ASP A 128 13.88 -24.16 -2.24
C ASP A 128 12.38 -23.97 -2.59
N ASN A 129 11.54 -23.78 -1.57
CA ASN A 129 10.11 -23.61 -1.74
C ASN A 129 9.66 -22.20 -1.39
N THR A 130 8.80 -21.64 -2.25
CA THR A 130 8.10 -20.38 -1.96
C THR A 130 6.67 -20.72 -1.53
N ARG A 131 6.23 -20.16 -0.42
CA ARG A 131 4.89 -20.37 0.15
C ARG A 131 4.21 -19.03 0.38
N ILE A 132 2.90 -19.02 0.28
CA ILE A 132 2.04 -17.88 0.59
C ILE A 132 1.09 -18.25 1.73
N PHE A 133 0.95 -17.37 2.71
CA PHE A 133 -0.03 -17.55 3.77
C PHE A 133 -1.40 -17.09 3.28
N ILE A 134 -2.37 -18.00 3.16
CA ILE A 134 -3.73 -17.70 2.74
C ILE A 134 -4.69 -18.56 3.56
N ASP A 135 -5.66 -17.91 4.18
CA ASP A 135 -6.74 -18.51 4.97
C ASP A 135 -6.22 -19.33 6.17
N GLY A 136 -5.21 -18.79 6.86
CA GLY A 136 -4.65 -19.41 8.07
C GLY A 136 -3.59 -20.49 7.82
N GLU A 137 -3.26 -20.77 6.55
CA GLU A 137 -2.33 -21.83 6.17
C GLU A 137 -1.28 -21.34 5.17
N PHE A 138 -0.07 -21.89 5.25
CA PHE A 138 0.92 -21.73 4.20
C PHE A 138 0.62 -22.68 3.04
N ARG A 139 0.42 -22.11 1.85
CA ARG A 139 0.20 -22.82 0.60
C ARG A 139 1.42 -22.67 -0.30
N ASP A 140 1.81 -23.74 -0.97
CA ASP A 140 2.87 -23.69 -1.96
C ASP A 140 2.40 -22.91 -3.20
N VAL A 141 3.19 -21.93 -3.65
CA VAL A 141 2.90 -21.15 -4.87
C VAL A 141 3.49 -21.76 -6.14
N GLY A 142 4.22 -22.87 -6.04
CA GLY A 142 4.82 -23.53 -7.18
C GLY A 142 5.26 -24.95 -6.85
N ALA A 143 4.30 -25.88 -6.83
CA ALA A 143 4.54 -27.31 -6.57
C ALA A 143 5.53 -27.98 -7.55
N GLY A 144 5.73 -27.41 -8.75
CA GLY A 144 6.67 -27.92 -9.75
C GLY A 144 8.02 -27.22 -9.67
N LYS A 145 9.04 -27.90 -9.16
CA LYS A 145 10.43 -27.49 -9.29
C LYS A 145 10.95 -27.84 -10.68
N VAL A 146 11.89 -27.04 -11.19
CA VAL A 146 12.52 -27.26 -12.49
C VAL A 146 14.02 -27.47 -12.32
N SER A 147 14.54 -28.59 -12.80
CA SER A 147 15.97 -28.85 -12.90
C SER A 147 16.40 -28.82 -14.37
N PHE A 148 17.58 -28.28 -14.65
CA PHE A 148 18.13 -28.17 -16.00
C PHE A 148 19.45 -28.95 -16.11
N GLY A 149 19.77 -29.41 -17.31
CA GLY A 149 21.07 -29.99 -17.57
C GLY A 149 21.33 -30.20 -19.06
N TYR A 150 22.44 -30.88 -19.33
CA TYR A 150 22.90 -31.21 -20.67
C TYR A 150 23.23 -32.69 -20.78
N GLY A 151 23.05 -33.23 -21.97
CA GLY A 151 23.53 -34.56 -22.36
C GLY A 151 23.89 -34.56 -23.84
N SER A 152 24.38 -35.68 -24.35
CA SER A 152 24.64 -35.87 -25.78
C SER A 152 23.87 -37.08 -26.27
N PHE A 153 23.21 -36.94 -27.42
CA PHE A 153 22.55 -38.07 -28.05
C PHE A 153 23.55 -39.19 -28.37
N VAL A 154 23.09 -40.43 -28.34
CA VAL A 154 23.89 -41.58 -28.80
C VAL A 154 23.59 -41.92 -30.26
N GLY A 155 22.38 -41.58 -30.74
CA GLY A 155 21.95 -41.87 -32.10
C GLY A 155 21.65 -43.34 -32.37
N ASN A 156 21.17 -43.59 -33.59
CA ASN A 156 20.92 -44.90 -34.17
C ASN A 156 20.01 -45.79 -33.30
N GLY A 157 18.95 -45.20 -32.73
CA GLY A 157 18.00 -45.93 -31.90
C GLY A 157 18.41 -46.10 -30.43
N ASN A 158 19.59 -45.61 -30.04
CA ASN A 158 20.11 -45.78 -28.68
C ASN A 158 19.77 -44.58 -27.79
N GLU A 159 19.79 -44.82 -26.48
CA GLU A 159 19.49 -43.82 -25.46
C GLU A 159 20.75 -43.31 -24.76
N ALA A 160 20.83 -41.99 -24.62
CA ALA A 160 21.74 -41.35 -23.69
C ALA A 160 21.17 -41.46 -22.27
N ILE A 161 21.99 -41.88 -21.31
CA ILE A 161 21.62 -41.96 -19.90
C ILE A 161 22.24 -40.79 -19.17
N VAL A 162 21.41 -39.95 -18.53
CA VAL A 162 21.89 -38.80 -17.74
C VAL A 162 21.30 -38.88 -16.34
N ALA A 163 22.17 -38.93 -15.33
CA ALA A 163 21.76 -38.87 -13.93
C ALA A 163 21.24 -37.47 -13.59
N HIS A 164 20.04 -37.39 -13.02
CA HIS A 164 19.42 -36.10 -12.66
C HIS A 164 19.49 -35.77 -11.16
N GLY A 165 19.87 -36.74 -10.32
CA GLY A 165 20.15 -36.49 -8.89
C GLY A 165 18.94 -36.15 -8.01
N LEU A 166 17.71 -36.35 -8.49
CA LEU A 166 16.49 -35.96 -7.75
C LEU A 166 16.05 -37.02 -6.72
N GLY A 167 16.39 -38.30 -6.93
CA GLY A 167 15.94 -39.39 -6.06
C GLY A 167 14.45 -39.74 -6.17
N ILE A 168 13.72 -39.02 -7.03
CA ILE A 168 12.29 -39.16 -7.33
C ILE A 168 12.07 -39.17 -8.84
N SER A 169 10.96 -39.77 -9.27
CA SER A 169 10.60 -39.80 -10.69
C SER A 169 10.08 -38.44 -11.17
N PRO A 170 10.58 -37.90 -12.28
CA PRO A 170 10.05 -36.68 -12.89
C PRO A 170 8.57 -36.77 -13.30
N ILE A 171 7.88 -35.63 -13.26
CA ILE A 171 6.50 -35.47 -13.74
C ILE A 171 6.48 -35.04 -15.21
N GLY A 172 7.48 -34.28 -15.63
CA GLY A 172 7.62 -33.83 -17.01
C GLY A 172 9.08 -33.65 -17.40
N ILE A 173 9.40 -33.96 -18.65
CA ILE A 173 10.76 -33.79 -19.18
C ILE A 173 10.66 -33.23 -20.60
N SER A 174 11.50 -32.24 -20.90
CA SER A 174 11.76 -31.77 -22.25
C SER A 174 13.23 -31.94 -22.56
N ALA A 175 13.57 -32.52 -23.72
CA ALA A 175 14.93 -32.61 -24.20
C ALA A 175 14.98 -32.09 -25.64
N LEU A 176 15.88 -31.14 -25.91
CA LEU A 176 15.97 -30.44 -27.19
C LEU A 176 17.43 -30.35 -27.64
N PRO A 177 17.76 -30.67 -28.91
CA PRO A 177 19.09 -30.43 -29.47
C PRO A 177 19.51 -28.97 -29.30
N THR A 178 20.80 -28.73 -29.02
CA THR A 178 21.33 -27.37 -28.87
C THR A 178 21.90 -26.79 -30.16
N SER A 179 22.07 -27.61 -31.19
CA SER A 179 22.54 -27.19 -32.51
C SER A 179 21.80 -27.92 -33.62
N ASN A 180 21.90 -27.39 -34.85
CA ASN A 180 21.39 -28.06 -36.03
C ASN A 180 22.08 -29.42 -36.18
N PRO A 181 21.33 -30.54 -36.24
CA PRO A 181 21.90 -31.87 -36.39
C PRO A 181 22.73 -32.09 -37.66
N ASN A 182 22.59 -31.24 -38.69
CA ASN A 182 23.25 -31.39 -39.99
C ASN A 182 23.08 -32.81 -40.58
N GLY A 183 21.87 -33.36 -40.42
CA GLY A 183 21.50 -34.74 -40.74
C GLY A 183 20.10 -35.04 -40.24
N PHE A 184 19.81 -36.30 -39.88
CA PHE A 184 18.52 -36.71 -39.34
C PHE A 184 18.63 -36.94 -37.84
N LEU A 185 17.91 -36.14 -37.05
CA LEU A 185 17.67 -36.46 -35.63
C LEU A 185 16.72 -37.66 -35.53
N GLY A 186 15.77 -37.75 -36.46
CA GLY A 186 14.72 -38.76 -36.47
C GLY A 186 13.64 -38.45 -35.42
N GLU A 187 12.92 -39.49 -35.04
CA GLU A 187 12.02 -39.46 -33.89
C GLU A 187 12.84 -39.37 -32.62
N THR A 188 12.35 -38.61 -31.64
CA THR A 188 12.98 -38.47 -30.33
C THR A 188 12.03 -38.94 -29.25
N TRP A 189 12.55 -39.63 -28.24
CA TRP A 189 11.77 -40.00 -27.07
C TRP A 189 12.56 -39.72 -25.81
N VAL A 190 11.80 -39.50 -24.74
CA VAL A 190 12.34 -39.30 -23.41
C VAL A 190 11.55 -40.15 -22.44
N ARG A 191 12.26 -40.85 -21.56
CA ARG A 191 11.70 -41.53 -20.39
C ARG A 191 12.60 -41.28 -19.19
N ALA A 192 12.09 -41.52 -17.99
CA ALA A 192 12.89 -41.41 -16.79
C ALA A 192 12.46 -42.42 -15.73
N ASP A 193 13.36 -42.63 -14.79
CA ASP A 193 13.11 -43.26 -13.50
C ASP A 193 13.47 -42.28 -12.38
N ASN A 194 13.67 -42.77 -11.16
CA ASN A 194 14.01 -41.94 -10.02
C ASN A 194 15.49 -41.50 -9.95
N LYS A 195 16.33 -41.95 -10.88
CA LYS A 195 17.78 -41.69 -10.92
C LYS A 195 18.21 -41.01 -12.21
N ASN A 196 17.67 -41.45 -13.34
CA ASN A 196 18.15 -41.09 -14.67
C ASN A 196 17.01 -40.66 -15.59
N ILE A 197 17.36 -39.76 -16.51
CA ILE A 197 16.63 -39.57 -17.76
C ILE A 197 17.32 -40.35 -18.87
N TYR A 198 16.51 -40.81 -19.81
CA TYR A 198 16.94 -41.54 -20.99
C TYR A 198 16.42 -40.78 -22.20
N VAL A 199 17.32 -40.31 -23.04
CA VAL A 199 16.99 -39.51 -24.22
C VAL A 199 17.51 -40.24 -25.44
N GLY A 200 16.58 -40.70 -26.29
CA GLY A 200 16.90 -41.47 -27.48
C GLY A 200 16.44 -40.77 -28.75
N ASN A 201 17.09 -41.14 -29.85
CA ASN A 201 16.71 -40.68 -31.18
C ASN A 201 16.94 -41.75 -32.24
N THR A 202 16.06 -41.86 -33.24
CA THR A 202 16.18 -42.88 -34.30
C THR A 202 17.24 -42.53 -35.35
N GLY A 203 17.53 -41.23 -35.52
CA GLY A 203 18.53 -40.76 -36.47
C GLY A 203 19.97 -40.88 -35.96
N SER A 204 20.95 -40.49 -36.77
CA SER A 204 22.38 -40.71 -36.49
C SER A 204 23.06 -39.58 -35.71
N TYR A 205 22.33 -38.52 -35.34
CA TYR A 205 22.90 -37.39 -34.61
C TYR A 205 23.36 -37.78 -33.19
N THR A 206 24.55 -37.35 -32.82
CA THR A 206 25.20 -37.63 -31.52
C THR A 206 25.60 -36.36 -30.75
N GLY A 207 25.12 -35.20 -31.20
CA GLY A 207 25.45 -33.93 -30.57
C GLY A 207 24.66 -33.65 -29.29
N GLN A 208 24.90 -32.48 -28.73
CA GLN A 208 24.37 -32.11 -27.42
C GLN A 208 22.87 -31.79 -27.47
N PHE A 209 22.16 -32.16 -26.40
CA PHE A 209 20.84 -31.66 -26.05
C PHE A 209 20.88 -30.97 -24.69
N ARG A 210 19.99 -30.00 -24.52
CA ARG A 210 19.61 -29.47 -23.22
C ARG A 210 18.34 -30.15 -22.75
N PHE A 211 18.19 -30.34 -21.45
CA PHE A 211 16.96 -30.85 -20.88
C PHE A 211 16.46 -30.00 -19.71
N SER A 212 15.14 -30.03 -19.52
CA SER A 212 14.46 -29.52 -18.33
C SER A 212 13.58 -30.62 -17.73
N ILE A 213 13.58 -30.72 -16.40
CA ILE A 213 12.86 -31.72 -15.63
C ILE A 213 11.94 -30.99 -14.66
N VAL A 214 10.64 -31.25 -14.76
CA VAL A 214 9.63 -30.81 -13.79
C VAL A 214 9.40 -31.92 -12.77
N TYR A 215 9.50 -31.60 -11.49
CA TYR A 215 9.34 -32.56 -10.39
C TYR A 215 8.67 -31.91 -9.19
N THR A 216 7.99 -32.72 -8.36
CA THR A 216 7.45 -32.32 -7.06
C THR A 216 8.16 -33.11 -5.97
N THR A 217 8.49 -32.49 -4.84
CA THR A 217 9.02 -33.19 -3.66
C THR A 217 7.95 -33.98 -2.94
#